data_AF-A0A838QTF7-F1
#
_entry.id   AF-A0A838QTF7-F1
#
_cell.length_a   1.000
_cell.length_b   1.000
_cell.length_c   1.000
_cell.angle_alpha   90.00
_cell.angle_beta   90.00
_cell.angle_gamma   90.00
#
_symmetry.space_group_name_H-M   'P 1'
#
loop_
_entity.id
_entity.type
_entity.pdbx_description
1 polymer ?
#
loop_
_entity_poly.entity_id
_entity_poly.type
_entity_poly.pdbx_seq_one_letter_code
_entity_poly.pdbx_strand_id
1 'polypeptide(L)'
;MNIRRTSAVLLSGLLALAFFAPGGGAATPAPEAADDRSDATQFVEANCLDCHDSATRAAGLALDDLAAADIALHQEAWEKVVRKLSTRQMPPSDVPRPGEAEYEAALALLTSSLDAAAAAQPNPGRTETFRRLNRTEYQNAIRDLLALQVDVAALLPPDESSHGFDNITVGGLSPTLLSRYITAAQKISRIAVGGEQGSAQIRVVRVPADRSQEGQVDGLPPGTRGGTVLEHTFPVTGDYEIEVRLTRDRNEEVEGLREP
;
A
#
# COMPACT_ATOMS: atom_id res chain seq x y z
N MET A 1 11.13 -29.56 -14.38
CA MET A 1 9.73 -29.08 -14.45
C MET A 1 9.73 -27.85 -15.34
N ASN A 2 9.16 -27.90 -16.54
CA ASN A 2 9.27 -26.82 -17.52
C ASN A 2 8.32 -25.67 -17.17
N ILE A 3 8.81 -24.65 -16.47
CA ILE A 3 8.05 -23.43 -16.20
C ILE A 3 8.21 -22.53 -17.41
N ARG A 4 7.32 -22.72 -18.41
CA ARG A 4 7.22 -21.81 -19.55
C ARG A 4 6.57 -20.52 -19.09
N ARG A 5 7.24 -19.38 -19.30
CA ARG A 5 6.56 -18.07 -19.35
C ARG A 5 5.59 -18.09 -20.54
N THR A 6 4.32 -18.30 -20.28
CA THR A 6 3.27 -18.08 -21.28
C THR A 6 3.01 -16.58 -21.38
N SER A 7 3.83 -15.89 -22.17
CA SER A 7 3.36 -14.67 -22.83
C SER A 7 2.47 -15.11 -23.99
N ALA A 8 1.16 -15.10 -23.78
CA ALA A 8 0.20 -15.42 -24.83
C ALA A 8 0.14 -14.27 -25.84
N VAL A 9 0.97 -14.34 -26.89
CA VAL A 9 0.68 -13.67 -28.17
C VAL A 9 0.01 -14.73 -29.04
N LEU A 10 -1.32 -14.79 -29.00
CA LEU A 10 -2.11 -15.61 -29.91
C LEU A 10 -2.32 -14.82 -31.21
N LEU A 11 -1.40 -15.02 -32.17
CA LEU A 11 -1.70 -14.83 -33.59
C LEU A 11 -2.02 -16.21 -34.18
N SER A 12 -3.29 -16.50 -34.36
CA SER A 12 -3.76 -17.52 -35.31
C SER A 12 -5.19 -17.17 -35.70
N GLY A 13 -5.33 -16.75 -36.95
CA GLY A 13 -6.59 -16.31 -37.52
C GLY A 13 -7.54 -17.48 -37.76
N LEU A 14 -8.80 -17.24 -37.39
CA LEU A 14 -9.95 -17.80 -38.07
C LEU A 14 -10.88 -16.61 -38.39
N LEU A 15 -11.01 -16.29 -39.67
CA LEU A 15 -11.93 -15.28 -40.16
C LEU A 15 -13.35 -15.85 -40.09
N ALA A 16 -14.06 -15.54 -39.01
CA ALA A 16 -15.51 -15.66 -38.92
C ALA A 16 -16.08 -14.25 -38.72
N LEU A 17 -16.66 -13.65 -39.76
CA LEU A 17 -17.44 -12.43 -39.61
C LEU A 17 -18.75 -12.79 -38.88
N ALA A 18 -18.71 -12.74 -37.56
CA ALA A 18 -19.90 -12.57 -36.74
C ALA A 18 -20.11 -11.07 -36.53
N PHE A 19 -21.20 -10.52 -37.05
CA PHE A 19 -21.66 -9.18 -36.73
C PHE A 19 -21.99 -9.13 -35.23
N PHE A 20 -21.04 -8.64 -34.43
CA PHE A 20 -21.27 -8.36 -33.01
C PHE A 20 -21.96 -6.99 -32.94
N ALA A 21 -23.28 -7.01 -32.79
CA ALA A 21 -24.02 -5.81 -32.42
C ALA A 21 -23.49 -5.34 -31.05
N PRO A 22 -23.21 -4.05 -30.84
CA PRO A 22 -22.90 -3.54 -29.51
C PRO A 22 -24.18 -3.64 -28.68
N GLY A 23 -24.29 -4.73 -27.92
CA GLY A 23 -25.22 -4.81 -26.81
C GLY A 23 -24.82 -3.72 -25.82
N GLY A 24 -25.55 -2.61 -25.85
CA GLY A 24 -25.50 -1.60 -24.81
C GLY A 24 -25.81 -2.27 -23.49
N GLY A 25 -24.76 -2.64 -22.76
CA GLY A 25 -24.86 -2.93 -21.35
C GLY A 25 -25.40 -1.65 -20.72
N ALA A 26 -26.67 -1.67 -20.37
CA ALA A 26 -27.25 -0.67 -19.50
C ALA A 26 -26.35 -0.63 -18.26
N ALA A 27 -25.58 0.45 -18.15
CA ALA A 27 -24.92 0.78 -16.91
C ALA A 27 -26.04 0.86 -15.88
N THR A 28 -26.05 -0.09 -14.96
CA THR A 28 -26.79 0.05 -13.70
C THR A 28 -26.42 1.43 -13.17
N PRO A 29 -27.39 2.35 -12.97
CA PRO A 29 -27.06 3.62 -12.38
C PRO A 29 -26.33 3.31 -11.07
N ALA A 30 -25.14 3.89 -10.92
CA ALA A 30 -24.52 3.99 -9.62
C ALA A 30 -25.59 4.51 -8.64
N PRO A 31 -25.65 4.00 -7.39
CA PRO A 31 -26.56 4.57 -6.43
C PRO A 31 -26.35 6.08 -6.47
N GLU A 32 -27.40 6.82 -6.81
CA GLU A 32 -27.40 8.27 -6.65
C GLU A 32 -26.84 8.50 -5.26
N ALA A 33 -25.74 9.26 -5.18
CA ALA A 33 -25.32 9.86 -3.94
C ALA A 33 -26.55 10.65 -3.48
N ALA A 34 -27.35 10.03 -2.61
CA ALA A 34 -28.33 10.72 -1.81
C ALA A 34 -27.59 11.89 -1.18
N ASP A 35 -28.29 13.00 -1.01
CA ASP A 35 -27.76 14.33 -0.71
C ASP A 35 -27.03 14.39 0.65
N ASP A 36 -25.91 13.68 0.79
CA ASP A 36 -25.04 13.62 1.97
C ASP A 36 -24.50 15.02 2.31
N ARG A 37 -24.48 15.90 1.29
CA ARG A 37 -24.16 17.31 1.41
C ARG A 37 -25.26 18.09 2.13
N SER A 38 -26.54 17.78 1.90
CA SER A 38 -27.62 18.45 2.64
C SER A 38 -27.56 18.18 4.13
N ASP A 39 -27.17 16.97 4.54
CA ASP A 39 -27.12 16.58 5.95
C ASP A 39 -25.96 17.25 6.69
N ALA A 40 -24.78 17.31 6.06
CA ALA A 40 -23.63 18.03 6.61
C ALA A 40 -23.89 19.55 6.69
N THR A 41 -24.48 20.15 5.66
CA THR A 41 -24.83 21.57 5.64
C THR A 41 -25.89 21.88 6.70
N GLN A 42 -26.93 21.05 6.84
CA GLN A 42 -27.97 21.23 7.85
C GLN A 42 -27.40 21.14 9.28
N PHE A 43 -26.46 20.23 9.53
CA PHE A 43 -25.78 20.16 10.83
C PHE A 43 -25.01 21.44 11.14
N VAL A 44 -24.26 21.97 10.17
CA VAL A 44 -23.47 23.21 10.32
C VAL A 44 -24.39 24.41 10.55
N GLU A 45 -25.46 24.53 9.77
CA GLU A 45 -26.46 25.59 9.93
C GLU A 45 -27.08 25.59 11.33
N ALA A 46 -27.46 24.41 11.84
CA ALA A 46 -28.13 24.29 13.12
C ALA A 46 -27.21 24.45 14.33
N ASN A 47 -25.91 24.12 14.22
CA ASN A 47 -25.04 23.97 15.39
C ASN A 47 -23.78 24.85 15.36
N CYS A 48 -23.46 25.51 14.25
CA CYS A 48 -22.19 26.22 14.09
C CYS A 48 -22.34 27.70 13.72
N LEU A 49 -23.34 28.06 12.91
CA LEU A 49 -23.40 29.40 12.32
C LEU A 49 -23.73 30.53 13.31
N ASP A 50 -24.31 30.23 14.47
CA ASP A 50 -24.55 31.23 15.53
C ASP A 50 -23.26 31.90 16.04
N CYS A 51 -22.10 31.23 15.89
CA CYS A 51 -20.81 31.73 16.36
C CYS A 51 -19.77 31.83 15.23
N HIS A 52 -19.86 30.95 14.23
CA HIS A 52 -18.88 30.81 13.16
C HIS A 52 -19.43 31.26 11.81
N ASP A 53 -20.15 32.37 11.74
CA ASP A 53 -20.53 33.01 10.48
C ASP A 53 -19.53 34.13 10.09
N SER A 54 -19.71 34.69 8.89
CA SER A 54 -18.90 35.78 8.37
C SER A 54 -19.00 37.08 9.18
N ALA A 55 -20.07 37.27 9.96
CA ALA A 55 -20.29 38.46 10.79
C ALA A 55 -19.60 38.36 12.17
N THR A 56 -19.69 37.20 12.83
CA THR A 56 -19.22 36.95 14.20
C THR A 56 -17.79 36.44 14.22
N ARG A 57 -17.45 35.53 13.29
CA ARG A 57 -16.11 34.96 13.10
C ARG A 57 -15.44 34.53 14.40
N ALA A 58 -16.15 33.79 15.26
CA ALA A 58 -15.56 33.28 16.49
C ALA A 58 -14.28 32.48 16.18
N ALA A 59 -13.20 32.80 16.90
CA ALA A 59 -11.87 32.25 16.67
C ALA A 59 -11.33 32.41 15.21
N GLY A 60 -11.83 33.38 14.46
CA GLY A 60 -11.42 33.67 13.08
C GLY A 60 -11.94 32.67 12.04
N LEU A 61 -12.95 31.86 12.38
CA LEU A 61 -13.56 30.88 11.47
C LEU A 61 -14.95 31.35 11.02
N ALA A 62 -15.18 31.35 9.71
CA ALA A 62 -16.47 31.57 9.05
C ALA A 62 -16.82 30.33 8.23
N LEU A 63 -17.92 29.66 8.57
CA LEU A 63 -18.38 28.40 8.00
C LEU A 63 -19.53 28.57 7.01
N ASP A 64 -20.19 29.73 6.99
CA ASP A 64 -21.25 30.08 6.04
C ASP A 64 -20.76 30.02 4.59
N ASP A 65 -19.61 30.64 4.31
CA ASP A 65 -18.99 30.57 2.98
C ASP A 65 -18.45 29.17 2.66
N LEU A 66 -17.94 28.46 3.68
CA LEU A 66 -17.31 27.15 3.51
C LEU A 66 -18.33 26.03 3.30
N ALA A 67 -19.50 26.10 3.94
CA ALA A 67 -20.58 25.12 3.80
C ALA A 67 -21.29 25.25 2.44
N ALA A 68 -21.28 26.44 1.84
CA ALA A 68 -21.74 26.65 0.47
C ALA A 68 -20.74 26.11 -0.57
N ALA A 69 -19.44 26.11 -0.24
CA ALA A 69 -18.38 25.57 -1.07
C ALA A 69 -18.23 24.05 -0.94
N ASP A 70 -17.48 23.43 -1.85
CA ASP A 70 -17.13 22.01 -1.75
C ASP A 70 -16.15 21.79 -0.58
N ILE A 71 -16.44 20.81 0.28
CA ILE A 71 -15.58 20.40 1.40
C ILE A 71 -14.16 20.12 0.91
N ALA A 72 -14.01 19.55 -0.29
CA ALA A 72 -12.73 19.22 -0.89
C ALA A 72 -11.84 20.45 -1.19
N LEU A 73 -12.41 21.66 -1.32
CA LEU A 73 -11.66 22.89 -1.57
C LEU A 73 -11.07 23.50 -0.29
N HIS A 74 -11.60 23.11 0.88
CA HIS A 74 -11.26 23.71 2.17
C HIS A 74 -10.88 22.67 3.23
N GLN A 75 -10.15 21.63 2.80
CA GLN A 75 -9.79 20.45 3.61
C GLN A 75 -9.20 20.83 4.98
N GLU A 76 -8.25 21.77 5.03
CA GLU A 76 -7.59 22.16 6.28
C GLU A 76 -8.57 22.73 7.33
N ALA A 77 -9.56 23.52 6.89
CA ALA A 77 -10.57 24.08 7.78
C ALA A 77 -11.51 22.98 8.30
N TRP A 78 -11.98 22.11 7.40
CA TRP A 78 -12.87 21.00 7.75
C TRP A 78 -12.20 19.94 8.64
N GLU A 79 -10.91 19.64 8.46
CA GLU A 79 -10.14 18.79 9.37
C GLU A 79 -10.04 19.36 10.79
N LYS A 80 -9.99 20.70 10.92
CA LYS A 80 -10.04 21.36 12.25
C LYS A 80 -11.43 21.19 12.88
N VAL A 81 -12.50 21.35 12.08
CA VAL A 81 -13.88 21.11 12.52
C VAL A 81 -14.05 19.66 12.99
N VAL A 82 -13.67 18.68 12.17
CA VAL A 82 -13.71 17.24 12.52
C VAL A 82 -12.97 16.95 13.83
N ARG A 83 -11.77 17.51 14.03
CA ARG A 83 -11.02 17.36 15.30
C ARG A 83 -11.74 17.94 16.52
N LYS A 84 -12.48 19.04 16.35
CA LYS A 84 -13.25 19.65 17.44
C LYS A 84 -14.52 18.87 17.74
N LEU A 85 -15.20 18.36 16.71
CA LEU A 85 -16.39 17.51 16.84
C LEU A 85 -16.05 16.14 17.45
N SER A 86 -14.95 15.51 17.04
CA SER A 86 -14.53 14.18 17.53
C SER A 86 -14.21 14.16 19.02
N THR A 87 -13.84 15.31 19.57
CA THR A 87 -13.55 15.49 21.00
C THR A 87 -14.67 16.21 21.75
N ARG A 88 -15.80 16.51 21.10
CA ARG A 88 -16.99 17.17 21.67
C ARG A 88 -16.64 18.50 22.34
N GLN A 89 -15.62 19.17 21.80
CA GLN A 89 -15.23 20.52 22.21
C GLN A 89 -16.17 21.57 21.61
N MET A 90 -16.79 21.27 20.47
CA MET A 90 -17.77 22.12 19.80
C MET A 90 -19.08 21.37 19.59
N PRO A 91 -20.24 22.02 19.82
CA PRO A 91 -20.40 23.34 20.43
C PRO A 91 -19.90 23.39 21.89
N PRO A 92 -19.53 24.57 22.43
CA PRO A 92 -19.06 24.69 23.81
C PRO A 92 -20.15 24.30 24.82
N SER A 93 -19.80 24.11 26.09
CA SER A 93 -20.71 23.53 27.10
C SER A 93 -21.85 24.47 27.53
N ASP A 94 -21.74 25.75 27.22
CA ASP A 94 -22.68 26.83 27.54
C ASP A 94 -23.80 27.00 26.51
N VAL A 95 -23.72 26.30 25.37
CA VAL A 95 -24.76 26.30 24.33
C VAL A 95 -25.36 24.90 24.15
N PRO A 96 -26.59 24.78 23.60
CA PRO A 96 -27.20 23.49 23.29
C PRO A 96 -26.26 22.64 22.42
N ARG A 97 -26.11 21.36 22.78
CA ARG A 97 -25.26 20.41 22.06
C ARG A 97 -26.12 19.40 21.30
N PRO A 98 -25.68 18.98 20.09
CA PRO A 98 -26.28 17.88 19.37
C PRO A 98 -26.33 16.59 20.21
N GLY A 99 -27.24 15.69 19.84
CA GLY A 99 -27.24 14.34 20.36
C GLY A 99 -26.00 13.54 19.89
N GLU A 100 -25.62 12.49 20.61
CA GLU A 100 -24.46 11.67 20.24
C GLU A 100 -24.58 11.06 18.83
N ALA A 101 -25.79 10.65 18.45
CA ALA A 101 -26.06 10.13 17.11
C ALA A 101 -25.84 11.18 16.01
N GLU A 102 -26.17 12.45 16.28
CA GLU A 102 -25.95 13.55 15.34
C GLU A 102 -24.46 13.87 15.20
N TYR A 103 -23.70 13.82 16.29
CA TYR A 103 -22.24 13.94 16.24
C TYR A 103 -21.59 12.86 15.38
N GLU A 104 -21.96 11.59 15.60
CA GLU A 104 -21.42 10.46 14.84
C GLU A 104 -21.78 10.54 13.36
N ALA A 105 -23.02 10.91 13.04
CA ALA A 105 -23.45 11.10 11.66
C ALA A 105 -22.67 12.23 10.97
N ALA A 106 -22.55 13.39 11.61
CA ALA A 106 -21.80 14.52 11.06
C ALA A 106 -20.31 14.18 10.88
N LEU A 107 -19.70 13.48 11.84
CA LEU A 107 -18.30 13.04 11.72
C LEU A 107 -18.11 12.05 10.58
N ALA A 108 -18.98 11.05 10.45
CA ALA A 108 -18.88 10.06 9.37
C ALA A 108 -18.99 10.72 7.99
N LEU A 109 -19.91 11.66 7.82
CA LEU A 109 -20.10 12.41 6.57
C LEU A 109 -18.90 13.31 6.24
N LEU A 110 -18.44 14.11 7.20
CA LEU A 110 -17.30 15.01 6.98
C LEU A 110 -16.01 14.23 6.73
N THR A 111 -15.75 13.17 7.49
CA THR A 111 -14.54 12.33 7.33
C THR A 111 -14.57 11.59 6.00
N SER A 112 -15.69 10.96 5.62
CA SER A 112 -15.77 10.25 4.33
C SER A 112 -15.59 11.19 3.13
N SER A 113 -16.13 12.41 3.20
CA SER A 113 -15.92 13.44 2.17
C SER A 113 -14.46 13.87 2.06
N LEU A 114 -13.78 14.08 3.20
CA LEU A 114 -12.36 14.42 3.25
C LEU A 114 -11.48 13.28 2.75
N ASP A 115 -11.78 12.04 3.13
CA ASP A 115 -11.06 10.85 2.70
C ASP A 115 -11.18 10.64 1.18
N ALA A 116 -12.38 10.84 0.61
CA ALA A 116 -12.60 10.81 -0.83
C ALA A 116 -11.79 11.89 -1.57
N ALA A 117 -11.75 13.11 -1.04
CA ALA A 117 -10.95 14.20 -1.59
C ALA A 117 -9.44 13.88 -1.54
N ALA A 118 -8.96 13.35 -0.42
CA ALA A 118 -7.57 12.95 -0.25
C ALA A 118 -7.18 11.79 -1.18
N ALA A 119 -8.08 10.83 -1.42
CA ALA A 119 -7.84 9.74 -2.36
C ALA A 119 -7.77 10.23 -3.82
N ALA A 120 -8.60 11.21 -4.19
CA ALA A 120 -8.60 11.79 -5.53
C ALA A 120 -7.35 12.64 -5.81
N GLN A 121 -6.84 13.33 -4.79
CA GLN A 121 -5.63 14.15 -4.90
C GLN A 121 -4.70 13.92 -3.70
N PRO A 122 -3.92 12.82 -3.69
CA PRO A 122 -3.05 12.48 -2.58
C PRO A 122 -2.02 13.58 -2.32
N ASN A 123 -2.06 14.16 -1.12
CA ASN A 123 -1.10 15.16 -0.67
C ASN A 123 -0.36 14.66 0.58
N PRO A 124 0.87 14.14 0.44
CA PRO A 124 1.67 13.68 1.58
C PRO A 124 2.17 14.83 2.48
N GLY A 125 1.77 16.08 2.21
CA GLY A 125 2.22 17.26 2.91
C GLY A 125 3.60 17.73 2.46
N ARG A 126 4.26 18.51 3.32
CA ARG A 126 5.62 18.98 3.06
C ARG A 126 6.61 17.82 3.23
N THR A 127 7.06 17.25 2.12
CA THR A 127 8.21 16.36 2.12
C THR A 127 9.51 17.17 2.16
N GLU A 128 10.53 16.70 2.88
CA GLU A 128 11.88 17.27 2.81
C GLU A 128 12.34 17.40 1.35
N THR A 129 12.94 18.54 1.00
CA THR A 129 13.20 18.91 -0.40
C THR A 129 14.06 17.88 -1.14
N PHE A 130 15.00 17.23 -0.43
CA PHE A 130 15.79 16.12 -0.96
C PHE A 130 16.13 15.13 0.16
N ARG A 131 15.43 14.00 0.19
CA ARG A 131 15.84 12.82 0.95
C ARG A 131 15.98 11.63 0.02
N ARG A 132 16.90 10.72 0.31
CA ARG A 132 16.94 9.44 -0.41
C ARG A 132 15.83 8.52 0.12
N LEU A 133 15.45 7.52 -0.68
CA LEU A 133 14.61 6.43 -0.19
C LEU A 133 15.36 5.61 0.85
N ASN A 134 14.70 5.27 1.95
CA ASN A 134 15.21 4.26 2.88
C ASN A 134 15.14 2.86 2.22
N ARG A 135 15.68 1.84 2.87
CA ARG A 135 15.81 0.48 2.33
C ARG A 135 14.45 -0.14 2.00
N THR A 136 13.46 0.08 2.86
CA THR A 136 12.09 -0.41 2.71
C THR A 136 11.37 0.30 1.57
N GLU A 137 11.47 1.63 1.52
CA GLU A 137 10.93 2.47 0.45
C GLU A 137 11.56 2.11 -0.90
N TYR A 138 12.88 1.89 -0.95
CA TYR A 138 13.57 1.44 -2.15
C TYR A 138 13.07 0.07 -2.61
N GLN A 139 12.91 -0.89 -1.68
CA GLN A 139 12.35 -2.21 -2.01
C GLN A 139 10.92 -2.11 -2.57
N ASN A 140 10.07 -1.31 -1.94
CA ASN A 140 8.69 -1.09 -2.41
C ASN A 140 8.67 -0.42 -3.78
N ALA A 141 9.51 0.59 -4.00
CA ALA A 141 9.63 1.25 -5.30
C ALA A 141 10.06 0.28 -6.41
N ILE A 142 11.01 -0.63 -6.15
CA ILE A 142 11.40 -1.65 -7.13
C ILE A 142 10.26 -2.64 -7.40
N ARG A 143 9.53 -3.07 -6.37
CA ARG A 143 8.34 -3.92 -6.54
C ARG A 143 7.28 -3.22 -7.39
N ASP A 144 6.97 -1.96 -7.08
CA ASP A 144 5.85 -1.25 -7.70
C ASP A 144 6.17 -0.80 -9.13
N LEU A 145 7.42 -0.41 -9.41
CA LEU A 145 7.83 0.05 -10.73
C LEU A 145 8.23 -1.09 -11.69
N LEU A 146 8.86 -2.15 -11.17
CA LEU A 146 9.43 -3.22 -11.99
C LEU A 146 8.74 -4.58 -11.82
N ALA A 147 7.75 -4.68 -10.91
CA ALA A 147 7.15 -5.95 -10.51
C ALA A 147 8.19 -6.99 -10.04
N LEU A 148 9.30 -6.52 -9.45
CA LEU A 148 10.39 -7.36 -8.99
C LEU A 148 10.45 -7.46 -7.48
N GLN A 149 10.44 -8.69 -6.98
CA GLN A 149 10.75 -8.98 -5.59
C GLN A 149 12.25 -9.20 -5.43
N VAL A 150 12.89 -8.32 -4.65
CA VAL A 150 14.34 -8.33 -4.39
C VAL A 150 14.61 -8.18 -2.90
N ASP A 151 15.59 -8.95 -2.40
CA ASP A 151 16.09 -8.79 -1.04
C ASP A 151 17.05 -7.60 -0.98
N VAL A 152 16.52 -6.42 -0.66
CA VAL A 152 17.32 -5.19 -0.54
C VAL A 152 18.20 -5.22 0.72
N ALA A 153 17.82 -5.98 1.75
CA ALA A 153 18.62 -6.13 2.96
C ALA A 153 19.98 -6.79 2.70
N ALA A 154 20.06 -7.66 1.70
CA ALA A 154 21.33 -8.22 1.21
C ALA A 154 22.13 -7.28 0.30
N LEU A 155 21.54 -6.19 -0.22
CA LEU A 155 22.16 -5.29 -1.19
C LEU A 155 22.64 -3.96 -0.57
N LEU A 156 21.88 -3.43 0.39
CA LEU A 156 22.11 -2.13 1.00
C LEU A 156 22.27 -2.27 2.53
N PRO A 157 23.15 -1.47 3.15
CA PRO A 157 23.27 -1.42 4.60
C PRO A 157 21.96 -0.96 5.25
N PRO A 158 21.73 -1.27 6.53
CA PRO A 158 20.58 -0.73 7.26
C PRO A 158 20.68 0.80 7.38
N ASP A 159 19.52 1.45 7.37
CA ASP A 159 19.40 2.88 7.63
C ASP A 159 19.46 3.18 9.13
N GLU A 160 19.93 4.37 9.50
CA GLU A 160 19.93 4.82 10.89
C GLU A 160 18.50 5.15 11.34
N SER A 161 18.05 4.55 12.42
CA SER A 161 16.78 4.92 13.06
C SER A 161 16.95 6.15 13.94
N SER A 162 16.06 7.13 13.81
CA SER A 162 15.94 8.29 14.71
C SER A 162 14.51 8.44 15.20
N HIS A 163 14.32 8.69 16.50
CA HIS A 163 13.01 8.75 17.15
C HIS A 163 12.09 7.54 16.85
N GLY A 164 12.67 6.37 16.58
CA GLY A 164 11.93 5.16 16.21
C GLY A 164 11.57 5.05 14.73
N PHE A 165 12.00 5.98 13.88
CA PHE A 165 11.73 5.99 12.45
C PHE A 165 13.03 5.93 11.63
N ASP A 166 13.03 5.15 10.56
CA ASP A 166 14.17 4.94 9.65
C ASP A 166 14.09 5.81 8.38
N ASN A 167 13.14 6.76 8.33
CA ASN A 167 12.90 7.65 7.19
C ASN A 167 13.21 9.14 7.47
N ILE A 168 13.64 9.48 8.68
CA ILE A 168 13.87 10.87 9.12
C ILE A 168 15.31 11.33 8.84
N THR A 169 16.29 10.44 8.99
CA THR A 169 17.73 10.74 8.91
C THR A 169 18.35 10.52 7.53
N VAL A 170 17.55 10.12 6.53
CA VAL A 170 18.02 9.72 5.19
C VAL A 170 18.35 10.92 4.27
N GLY A 171 19.09 11.91 4.79
CA GLY A 171 19.51 13.09 4.05
C GLY A 171 20.85 12.95 3.31
N GLY A 172 21.75 12.10 3.80
CA GLY A 172 23.11 11.95 3.26
C GLY A 172 23.32 10.73 2.37
N LEU A 173 24.11 10.89 1.30
CA LEU A 173 24.63 9.81 0.46
C LEU A 173 26.16 9.81 0.53
N SER A 174 26.74 8.95 1.37
CA SER A 174 28.19 8.76 1.38
C SER A 174 28.65 8.12 0.05
N PRO A 175 29.91 8.35 -0.40
CA PRO A 175 30.43 7.74 -1.63
C PRO A 175 30.31 6.21 -1.66
N THR A 176 30.51 5.58 -0.51
CA THR A 176 30.35 4.13 -0.33
C THR A 176 28.90 3.71 -0.53
N LEU A 177 27.95 4.44 0.07
CA LEU A 177 26.53 4.14 -0.05
C LEU A 177 26.05 4.33 -1.49
N LEU A 178 26.47 5.41 -2.15
CA LEU A 178 26.18 5.65 -3.57
C LEU A 178 26.69 4.51 -4.45
N SER A 179 27.92 4.04 -4.22
CA SER A 179 28.50 2.91 -4.95
C SER A 179 27.70 1.62 -4.75
N ARG A 180 27.17 1.39 -3.53
CA ARG A 180 26.26 0.27 -3.24
C ARG A 180 24.93 0.41 -3.98
N TYR A 181 24.32 1.59 -4.00
CA TYR A 181 23.09 1.84 -4.78
C TYR A 181 23.29 1.61 -6.28
N ILE A 182 24.40 2.08 -6.86
CA ILE A 182 24.71 1.85 -8.28
C ILE A 182 24.87 0.35 -8.56
N THR A 183 25.59 -0.37 -7.70
CA THR A 183 25.79 -1.83 -7.83
C THR A 183 24.46 -2.59 -7.72
N ALA A 184 23.62 -2.20 -6.74
CA ALA A 184 22.29 -2.76 -6.55
C ALA A 184 21.41 -2.49 -7.78
N ALA A 185 21.35 -1.25 -8.25
CA ALA A 185 20.59 -0.84 -9.43
C ALA A 185 21.04 -1.63 -10.67
N GLN A 186 22.34 -1.76 -10.93
CA GLN A 186 22.85 -2.58 -12.03
C GLN A 186 22.40 -4.05 -11.95
N LYS A 187 22.42 -4.65 -10.75
CA LYS A 187 21.97 -6.02 -10.54
C LYS A 187 20.46 -6.15 -10.78
N ILE A 188 19.67 -5.22 -10.26
CA ILE A 188 18.21 -5.20 -10.42
C ILE A 188 17.83 -4.97 -11.88
N SER A 189 18.46 -4.02 -12.58
CA SER A 189 18.20 -3.75 -14.00
C SER A 189 18.49 -4.96 -14.89
N ARG A 190 19.54 -5.74 -14.61
CA ARG A 190 19.80 -6.99 -15.34
C ARG A 190 18.69 -8.02 -15.16
N ILE A 191 18.12 -8.12 -13.95
CA ILE A 191 16.98 -8.99 -13.65
C ILE A 191 15.73 -8.47 -14.39
N ALA A 192 15.48 -7.17 -14.36
CA ALA A 192 14.31 -6.54 -14.97
C ALA A 192 14.28 -6.70 -16.49
N VAL A 193 15.43 -6.50 -17.15
CA VAL A 193 15.55 -6.62 -18.62
C VAL A 193 15.60 -8.09 -19.07
N GLY A 194 15.91 -9.02 -18.17
CA GLY A 194 16.03 -10.44 -18.51
C GLY A 194 17.19 -10.76 -19.46
N GLY A 195 18.29 -10.01 -19.35
CA GLY A 195 19.47 -10.20 -20.21
C GLY A 195 20.09 -11.60 -20.04
N GLU A 196 20.74 -12.09 -21.09
CA GLU A 196 21.42 -13.39 -21.09
C GLU A 196 22.43 -13.46 -19.93
N GLN A 197 22.15 -14.35 -18.98
CA GLN A 197 23.08 -14.64 -17.91
C GLN A 197 24.14 -15.60 -18.49
N GLY A 198 25.38 -15.13 -18.61
CA GLY A 198 26.48 -15.92 -19.18
C GLY A 198 26.85 -17.19 -18.39
N SER A 199 26.20 -17.45 -17.26
CA SER A 199 26.36 -18.68 -16.49
C SER A 199 25.06 -19.07 -15.75
N ALA A 200 24.90 -20.37 -15.51
CA ALA A 200 23.83 -20.88 -14.67
C ALA A 200 23.92 -20.28 -13.26
N GLN A 201 22.84 -19.65 -12.79
CA GLN A 201 22.77 -19.13 -11.42
C GLN A 201 22.27 -20.22 -10.45
N ILE A 202 23.06 -20.47 -9.42
CA ILE A 202 22.68 -21.34 -8.30
C ILE A 202 22.23 -20.46 -7.15
N ARG A 203 20.97 -20.61 -6.71
CA ARG A 203 20.46 -20.01 -5.47
C ARG A 203 20.24 -21.10 -4.44
N VAL A 204 21.05 -21.07 -3.38
CA VAL A 204 20.87 -21.95 -2.22
C VAL A 204 20.10 -21.18 -1.15
N VAL A 205 18.97 -21.71 -0.72
CA VAL A 205 18.25 -21.19 0.45
C VAL A 205 18.34 -22.21 1.57
N ARG A 206 18.91 -21.80 2.71
CA ARG A 206 18.90 -22.60 3.93
C ARG A 206 17.68 -22.22 4.77
N VAL A 207 16.89 -23.22 5.10
CA VAL A 207 15.84 -23.07 6.11
C VAL A 207 16.49 -23.15 7.49
N PRO A 208 16.25 -22.19 8.39
CA PRO A 208 16.77 -22.26 9.76
C PRO A 208 16.30 -23.52 10.49
N ALA A 209 17.20 -24.17 11.22
CA ALA A 209 16.90 -25.42 11.93
C ALA A 209 15.95 -25.24 13.12
N ASP A 210 15.86 -24.02 13.65
CA ASP A 210 14.98 -23.60 14.75
C ASP A 210 13.59 -23.18 14.27
N ARG A 211 13.31 -23.24 12.95
CA ARG A 211 11.99 -22.93 12.42
C ARG A 211 10.99 -24.00 12.85
N SER A 212 10.02 -23.62 13.66
CA SER A 212 8.95 -24.52 14.10
C SER A 212 8.25 -25.18 12.91
N GLN A 213 8.09 -26.50 13.01
CA GLN A 213 7.36 -27.34 12.06
C GLN A 213 5.97 -27.75 12.58
N GLU A 214 5.54 -27.20 13.71
CA GLU A 214 4.31 -27.62 14.40
C GLU A 214 3.05 -26.87 13.92
N GLY A 215 3.23 -25.65 13.41
CA GLY A 215 2.16 -24.78 12.95
C GLY A 215 1.94 -24.82 11.44
N GLN A 216 0.83 -24.23 10.99
CA GLN A 216 0.63 -23.95 9.57
C GLN A 216 1.54 -22.78 9.15
N VAL A 217 2.08 -22.86 7.93
CA VAL A 217 2.80 -21.75 7.30
C VAL A 217 1.87 -21.11 6.27
N ASP A 218 1.70 -19.79 6.34
CA ASP A 218 0.93 -19.03 5.37
C ASP A 218 1.45 -19.25 3.95
N GLY A 219 0.52 -19.51 3.02
CA GLY A 219 0.84 -19.82 1.63
C GLY A 219 1.01 -21.32 1.32
N LEU A 220 1.04 -22.20 2.33
CA LEU A 220 0.97 -23.65 2.12
C LEU A 220 -0.47 -24.17 2.04
N PRO A 221 -0.72 -25.31 1.36
CA PRO A 221 -2.04 -25.91 1.28
C PRO A 221 -2.70 -26.15 2.65
N PRO A 222 -4.04 -26.03 2.75
CA PRO A 222 -4.76 -26.33 3.99
C PRO A 222 -4.44 -27.75 4.49
N GLY A 223 -4.14 -27.88 5.78
CA GLY A 223 -3.81 -29.17 6.40
C GLY A 223 -2.32 -29.51 6.48
N THR A 224 -1.43 -28.70 5.88
CA THR A 224 0.02 -28.85 6.11
C THR A 224 0.41 -28.37 7.51
N ARG A 225 1.22 -29.15 8.22
CA ARG A 225 1.93 -28.73 9.43
C ARG A 225 3.42 -28.66 9.12
N GLY A 226 4.02 -27.50 9.40
CA GLY A 226 5.40 -27.20 9.05
C GLY A 226 5.59 -26.86 7.58
N GLY A 227 6.85 -26.83 7.16
CA GLY A 227 7.30 -26.50 5.80
C GLY A 227 7.96 -25.11 5.69
N THR A 228 8.16 -24.70 4.45
CA THR A 228 8.63 -23.36 4.10
C THR A 228 7.99 -22.92 2.79
N VAL A 229 7.67 -21.63 2.69
CA VAL A 229 7.38 -20.97 1.42
C VAL A 229 8.62 -20.20 0.99
N LEU A 230 8.94 -20.26 -0.29
CA LEU A 230 10.09 -19.61 -0.90
C LEU A 230 9.65 -18.94 -2.19
N GLU A 231 9.85 -17.64 -2.28
CA GLU A 231 9.59 -16.90 -3.51
C GLU A 231 10.87 -16.74 -4.33
N HIS A 232 10.77 -17.05 -5.62
CA HIS A 232 11.88 -16.97 -6.56
C HIS A 232 11.43 -16.32 -7.87
N THR A 233 12.08 -15.22 -8.23
CA THR A 233 11.91 -14.56 -9.52
C THR A 233 12.82 -15.24 -10.54
N PHE A 234 12.22 -15.89 -11.55
CA PHE A 234 12.94 -16.46 -12.68
C PHE A 234 13.18 -15.37 -13.75
N PRO A 235 14.42 -14.90 -13.93
CA PRO A 235 14.71 -13.71 -14.74
C PRO A 235 14.66 -13.99 -16.25
N VAL A 236 14.88 -15.24 -16.65
CA VAL A 236 14.90 -15.69 -18.04
C VAL A 236 13.92 -16.84 -18.22
N THR A 237 13.62 -17.21 -19.47
CA THR A 237 12.91 -18.47 -19.74
C THR A 237 13.96 -19.54 -19.95
N GLY A 238 13.85 -20.68 -19.27
CA GLY A 238 14.80 -21.78 -19.42
C GLY A 238 14.41 -22.99 -18.59
N ASP A 239 15.27 -24.00 -18.63
CA ASP A 239 15.13 -25.18 -17.79
C ASP A 239 15.80 -24.91 -16.44
N TYR A 240 15.04 -25.19 -15.38
CA TYR A 240 15.47 -24.99 -14.00
C TYR A 240 15.50 -26.34 -13.27
N GLU A 241 16.60 -26.59 -12.59
CA GLU A 241 16.74 -27.69 -11.66
C GLU A 241 16.51 -27.19 -10.23
N ILE A 242 15.60 -27.85 -9.51
CA ILE A 242 15.28 -27.54 -8.12
C ILE A 242 15.67 -28.77 -7.31
N GLU A 243 16.71 -28.63 -6.49
CA GLU A 243 17.19 -29.66 -5.58
C GLU A 243 16.76 -29.32 -4.15
N VAL A 244 16.11 -30.26 -3.46
CA VAL A 244 15.77 -30.14 -2.03
C VAL A 244 16.65 -31.12 -1.26
N ARG A 245 17.45 -30.59 -0.33
CA ARG A 245 18.24 -31.40 0.60
C ARG A 245 17.63 -31.29 1.99
N LEU A 246 17.17 -32.42 2.50
CA LEU A 246 16.64 -32.52 3.86
C LEU A 246 17.80 -32.54 4.86
N THR A 247 17.63 -31.81 5.97
CA THR A 247 18.59 -31.85 7.07
C THR A 247 18.61 -33.26 7.65
N ARG A 248 19.83 -33.79 7.82
CA ARG A 248 20.06 -35.08 8.47
C ARG A 248 20.56 -34.86 9.89
N ASP A 249 20.17 -35.74 10.80
CA ASP A 249 20.67 -35.77 12.17
C ASP A 249 22.12 -36.28 12.22
N ARG A 250 22.65 -36.47 13.43
CA ARG A 250 24.03 -36.96 13.63
C ARG A 250 24.23 -38.42 13.18
N ASN A 251 23.15 -39.16 12.96
CA ASN A 251 23.15 -40.54 12.49
C ASN A 251 22.88 -40.63 10.98
N GLU A 252 22.91 -39.51 10.27
CA GLU A 252 22.56 -39.38 8.85
C GLU A 252 21.09 -39.68 8.52
N GLU A 253 20.21 -39.70 9.53
CA GLU A 253 18.77 -39.92 9.35
C GLU A 253 18.01 -38.61 9.14
N VAL A 254 16.94 -38.65 8.36
CA VAL A 254 16.03 -37.50 8.21
C VAL A 254 14.92 -37.67 9.24
N GLU A 255 14.87 -36.79 10.23
CA GLU A 255 13.82 -36.82 11.26
C GLU A 255 12.42 -36.75 10.63
N GLY A 256 11.55 -37.69 11.01
CA GLY A 256 10.16 -37.75 10.54
C GLY A 256 9.91 -38.56 9.24
N LEU A 257 10.95 -38.96 8.52
CA LEU A 257 10.86 -39.87 7.36
C LEU A 257 11.42 -41.25 7.75
N ARG A 258 10.53 -42.17 8.13
CA ARG A 258 10.91 -43.52 8.61
C ARG A 258 10.89 -44.62 7.54
N GLU A 259 10.57 -44.29 6.30
CA GLU A 259 10.61 -45.23 5.17
C GLU A 259 11.21 -44.53 3.93
N PRO A 260 11.96 -45.28 3.08
CA PRO A 260 12.74 -44.74 1.96
C PRO A 260 11.93 -44.15 0.81
#